data_AF-A0AAN7I5H3-F1
#
_entry.id   AF-A0AAN7I5H3-F1
#
_cell.length_a   1.000
_cell.length_b   1.000
_cell.length_c   1.000
_cell.angle_alpha   90.00
_cell.angle_beta   90.00
_cell.angle_gamma   90.00
#
_symmetry.space_group_name_H-M   'P 1'
#
loop_
_entity.id
_entity.type
_entity.pdbx_description
1 polymer ?
#
loop_
_entity_poly.entity_id
_entity_poly.type
_entity_poly.pdbx_seq_one_letter_code
_entity_poly.pdbx_strand_id
1 'polypeptide(L)'
;MMMMIPVIIVALTKLSCFSMTENTISAMTILKLSGTWPQEPTRTLIHGILQCAVGFHHLFNQSHKGAMMELGEGLCKLRKMNFVSGPFHQFEQEISAVLDFIYQTQIELAACE
;
A
#
# COMPACT_ATOMS: atom_id res chain seq x y z
N MET A 1 -15.52 -8.16 -15.81
CA MET A 1 -16.08 -7.91 -14.46
C MET A 1 -15.80 -9.04 -13.44
N MET A 2 -15.54 -10.29 -13.87
CA MET A 2 -15.26 -11.43 -12.96
C MET A 2 -13.85 -11.46 -12.33
N MET A 3 -12.86 -10.71 -12.85
CA MET A 3 -11.48 -10.73 -12.34
C MET A 3 -11.15 -9.68 -11.27
N MET A 4 -12.05 -8.71 -11.01
CA MET A 4 -11.87 -7.74 -9.91
C MET A 4 -12.17 -8.33 -8.52
N ILE A 5 -12.94 -9.43 -8.46
CA ILE A 5 -13.36 -10.07 -7.22
C ILE A 5 -12.15 -10.59 -6.41
N PRO A 6 -11.19 -11.34 -6.98
CA PRO A 6 -10.01 -11.77 -6.22
C PRO A 6 -9.11 -10.60 -5.80
N VAL A 7 -8.94 -9.57 -6.62
CA VAL A 7 -8.15 -8.36 -6.31
C VAL A 7 -8.72 -7.63 -5.09
N ILE A 8 -10.04 -7.42 -5.11
CA ILE A 8 -10.76 -6.74 -4.04
C ILE A 8 -10.80 -7.62 -2.79
N ILE A 9 -10.99 -8.94 -2.90
CA ILE A 9 -10.94 -9.85 -1.75
C ILE A 9 -9.56 -9.84 -1.09
N VAL A 10 -8.47 -9.86 -1.87
CA VAL A 10 -7.10 -9.78 -1.34
C VAL A 10 -6.86 -8.43 -0.66
N ALA A 11 -7.26 -7.32 -1.29
CA ALA A 11 -7.14 -6.00 -0.69
C ALA A 11 -7.99 -5.86 0.60
N LEU A 12 -9.23 -6.34 0.60
CA LEU A 12 -10.15 -6.30 1.74
C LEU A 12 -9.70 -7.20 2.89
N THR A 13 -9.21 -8.42 2.62
CA THR A 13 -8.65 -9.30 3.68
C THR A 13 -7.40 -8.69 4.29
N LYS A 14 -6.54 -8.05 3.52
CA LYS A 14 -5.34 -7.38 4.05
C LYS A 14 -5.64 -6.11 4.85
N LEU A 15 -6.64 -5.33 4.45
CA LEU A 15 -7.14 -4.20 5.25
C LEU A 15 -7.90 -4.63 6.51
N SER A 16 -8.50 -5.81 6.54
CA SER A 16 -9.10 -6.34 7.78
C SER A 16 -8.05 -6.72 8.83
N CYS A 17 -6.84 -7.14 8.41
CA CYS A 17 -5.70 -7.37 9.32
C CYS A 17 -4.98 -6.07 9.71
N PHE A 18 -5.00 -5.06 8.84
CA PHE A 18 -4.38 -3.76 9.07
C PHE A 18 -5.47 -2.74 9.33
N SER A 19 -5.98 -2.66 10.57
CA SER A 19 -7.02 -1.70 10.96
C SER A 19 -6.52 -0.25 10.87
N MET A 20 -6.28 0.27 9.67
CA MET A 20 -6.33 1.69 9.37
C MET A 20 -7.81 2.06 9.23
N THR A 21 -8.50 2.07 10.37
CA THR A 21 -9.79 2.77 10.49
C THR A 21 -9.60 4.23 10.05
N GLU A 22 -10.64 4.90 9.56
CA GLU A 22 -10.63 6.33 9.19
C GLU A 22 -9.93 7.23 10.25
N ASN A 23 -9.92 6.78 11.50
CA ASN A 23 -9.22 7.40 12.62
C ASN A 23 -7.69 7.45 12.49
N THR A 24 -7.04 6.49 11.82
CA THR A 24 -5.57 6.45 11.66
C THR A 24 -5.09 7.43 10.59
N ILE A 25 -5.87 7.60 9.51
CA ILE A 25 -5.64 8.62 8.48
C ILE A 25 -5.81 10.03 9.08
N SER A 26 -6.84 10.21 9.91
CA SER A 26 -7.08 11.46 10.63
C SER A 26 -5.98 11.75 11.66
N ALA A 27 -5.59 10.77 12.47
CA ALA A 27 -4.51 10.90 13.46
C ALA A 27 -3.13 11.18 12.82
N MET A 28 -2.81 10.60 11.67
CA MET A 28 -1.56 10.88 10.95
C MET A 28 -1.57 12.21 10.21
N THR A 29 -2.73 12.67 9.71
CA THR A 29 -2.88 14.04 9.16
C THR A 29 -2.67 15.08 10.26
N ILE A 30 -3.21 14.83 11.46
CA ILE A 30 -2.98 15.66 12.64
C ILE A 30 -1.49 15.69 13.01
N LEU A 31 -0.77 14.56 13.00
CA LEU A 31 0.68 14.52 13.23
C LEU A 31 1.49 15.28 12.16
N LYS A 32 1.04 15.24 10.91
CA LYS A 32 1.64 16.01 9.80
C LYS A 32 1.47 17.53 10.00
N LEU A 33 0.33 17.93 10.57
CA LEU A 33 -0.01 19.32 10.90
C LEU A 33 0.60 19.79 12.24
N SER A 34 0.85 18.89 13.20
CA SER A 34 1.36 19.23 14.54
C SER A 34 2.87 19.44 14.61
N GLY A 35 3.62 19.17 13.53
CA GLY A 35 5.05 19.44 13.45
C GLY A 35 5.95 18.58 14.36
N THR A 36 5.36 17.65 15.13
CA THR A 36 6.09 16.73 16.02
C THR A 36 6.53 15.49 15.25
N TRP A 37 7.53 15.66 14.38
CA TRP A 37 8.06 14.58 13.54
C TRP A 37 9.11 13.73 14.27
N PRO A 38 9.00 12.38 14.27
CA PRO A 38 10.05 11.51 14.77
C PRO A 38 11.23 11.43 13.77
N GLN A 39 12.43 11.12 14.27
CA GLN A 39 13.72 11.02 13.55
C GLN A 39 13.61 10.43 12.12
N GLU A 40 14.41 10.93 11.17
CA GLU A 40 14.45 10.61 9.72
C GLU A 40 14.06 9.17 9.29
N PRO A 41 14.57 8.06 9.90
CA PRO A 41 14.15 6.71 9.55
C PRO A 41 12.67 6.43 9.83
N THR A 42 12.12 7.02 10.89
CA THR A 42 10.69 6.90 11.25
C THR A 42 9.80 7.62 10.25
N ARG A 43 10.24 8.79 9.75
CA ARG A 43 9.52 9.57 8.73
C ARG A 43 9.39 8.79 7.42
N THR A 44 10.49 8.16 6.98
CA THR A 44 10.51 7.38 5.73
C THR A 44 9.59 6.16 5.83
N LEU A 45 9.60 5.46 6.96
CA LEU A 45 8.70 4.34 7.25
C LEU A 45 7.23 4.77 7.21
N ILE A 46 6.88 5.84 7.94
CA ILE A 46 5.50 6.36 7.99
C ILE A 46 5.03 6.76 6.58
N HIS A 47 5.89 7.46 5.83
CA HIS A 47 5.57 7.83 4.45
C HIS A 47 5.35 6.60 3.56
N GLY A 48 6.17 5.55 3.71
CA GLY A 48 5.99 4.29 2.99
C GLY A 48 4.62 3.66 3.23
N ILE A 49 4.23 3.55 4.50
CA ILE A 49 2.93 2.97 4.92
C ILE A 49 1.76 3.82 4.40
N LEU A 50 1.83 5.15 4.55
CA LEU A 50 0.79 6.05 4.06
C LEU A 50 0.63 5.96 2.55
N GLN A 51 1.73 5.88 1.81
CA GLN A 51 1.68 5.77 0.36
C GLN A 51 1.03 4.46 -0.08
N CYS A 52 1.32 3.36 0.62
CA CYS A 52 0.62 2.09 0.39
C CYS A 52 -0.89 2.23 0.60
N ALA A 53 -1.32 2.93 1.66
CA ALA A 53 -2.74 3.19 1.92
C ALA A 53 -3.41 4.01 0.79
N VAL A 54 -2.73 5.04 0.27
CA VAL A 54 -3.21 5.80 -0.89
C VAL A 54 -3.31 4.92 -2.13
N GLY A 55 -2.34 4.02 -2.34
CA GLY A 55 -2.38 3.04 -3.44
C GLY A 55 -3.55 2.06 -3.34
N PHE A 56 -3.88 1.58 -2.15
CA PHE A 56 -5.10 0.79 -1.94
C PHE A 56 -6.38 1.59 -2.20
N HIS A 57 -6.43 2.86 -1.79
CA HIS A 57 -7.57 3.72 -2.12
C HIS A 57 -7.77 3.84 -3.64
N HIS A 58 -6.69 4.04 -4.40
CA HIS A 58 -6.76 4.01 -5.88
C HIS A 58 -7.26 2.65 -6.40
N LEU A 59 -6.80 1.55 -5.83
CA LEU A 59 -7.23 0.20 -6.24
C LEU A 59 -8.73 -0.01 -6.02
N PHE A 60 -9.28 0.41 -4.88
CA PHE A 60 -10.73 0.34 -4.63
C PHE A 60 -11.55 1.24 -5.55
N ASN A 61 -10.97 2.38 -5.95
CA ASN A 61 -11.58 3.26 -6.93
C ASN A 61 -11.31 2.82 -8.38
N GLN A 62 -10.92 1.55 -8.60
CA GLN A 62 -10.65 0.93 -9.90
C GLN A 62 -9.52 1.61 -10.72
N SER A 63 -8.73 2.46 -10.07
CA SER A 63 -7.58 3.14 -10.68
C SER A 63 -6.34 2.27 -10.53
N HIS A 64 -6.20 1.25 -11.38
CA HIS A 64 -5.05 0.33 -11.36
C HIS A 64 -3.71 1.07 -11.56
N LYS A 65 -3.67 2.07 -12.44
CA LYS A 65 -2.48 2.90 -12.67
C LYS A 65 -2.08 3.70 -11.43
N GLY A 66 -3.05 4.34 -10.76
CA GLY A 66 -2.79 5.06 -9.51
C GLY A 66 -2.34 4.11 -8.40
N ALA A 67 -2.98 2.93 -8.30
CA ALA A 67 -2.62 1.91 -7.34
C ALA A 67 -1.18 1.43 -7.52
N MET A 68 -0.78 1.07 -8.75
CA MET A 68 0.58 0.64 -9.04
C MET A 68 1.62 1.72 -8.72
N MET A 69 1.33 2.97 -9.04
CA MET A 69 2.24 4.09 -8.78
C MET A 69 2.50 4.28 -7.28
N GLU A 70 1.42 4.40 -6.50
CA GLU A 70 1.49 4.70 -5.07
C GLU A 70 1.99 3.50 -4.25
N LEU A 71 1.54 2.28 -4.58
CA LEU A 71 2.06 1.04 -3.96
C LEU A 71 3.55 0.86 -4.28
N GLY A 72 3.97 1.14 -5.51
CA GLY A 72 5.38 1.08 -5.91
C GLY A 72 6.25 2.09 -5.17
N GLU A 73 5.78 3.34 -5.02
CA GLU A 73 6.52 4.36 -4.27
C GLU A 73 6.57 4.05 -2.76
N GLY A 74 5.49 3.49 -2.19
CA GLY A 74 5.47 3.00 -0.82
C GLY A 74 6.45 1.86 -0.60
N LEU A 75 6.44 0.85 -1.47
CA LEU A 75 7.34 -0.30 -1.44
C LEU A 75 8.82 0.12 -1.53
N CYS A 76 9.14 1.07 -2.41
CA CYS A 76 10.49 1.63 -2.53
C CYS A 76 10.97 2.24 -1.21
N LYS A 77 10.10 2.95 -0.47
CA LYS A 77 10.44 3.52 0.85
C LYS A 77 10.63 2.44 1.91
N LEU A 78 9.78 1.41 1.93
CA LEU A 78 9.89 0.29 2.86
C LEU A 78 11.22 -0.47 2.68
N ARG A 79 11.61 -0.74 1.42
CA ARG A 79 12.89 -1.43 1.11
C ARG A 79 14.12 -0.68 1.60
N LYS A 80 14.10 0.66 1.59
CA LYS A 80 15.20 1.50 2.11
C LYS A 80 15.43 1.31 3.61
N MET A 81 14.45 0.79 4.33
CA MET A 81 14.57 0.51 5.76
C MET A 81 15.38 -0.76 6.04
N ASN A 82 15.62 -1.61 5.03
CA ASN A 82 16.41 -2.85 5.12
C ASN A 82 15.98 -3.77 6.29
N PHE A 83 14.67 -3.92 6.49
CA PHE A 83 14.16 -4.85 7.48
C PHE A 83 14.52 -6.28 7.07
N VAL A 84 15.09 -7.04 8.00
CA VAL A 84 15.44 -8.46 7.78
C VAL A 84 14.33 -9.40 8.27
N SER A 85 13.54 -8.95 9.24
CA SER A 85 12.46 -9.72 9.85
C SER A 85 11.46 -8.80 10.58
N GLY A 86 10.37 -9.39 11.08
CA GLY A 86 9.36 -8.68 11.85
C GLY A 86 8.22 -8.09 11.01
N PRO A 87 7.29 -7.35 11.64
CA PRO A 87 6.03 -6.98 11.01
C PRO A 87 6.20 -6.05 9.81
N PHE A 88 7.20 -5.16 9.81
CA PHE A 88 7.44 -4.27 8.68
C PHE A 88 8.13 -4.96 7.50
N HIS A 89 8.95 -5.99 7.75
CA HIS A 89 9.48 -6.84 6.68
C HIS A 89 8.36 -7.65 6.03
N GLN A 90 7.48 -8.23 6.84
CA GLN A 90 6.30 -8.95 6.33
C GLN A 90 5.38 -8.01 5.55
N PHE A 91 5.09 -6.82 6.07
CA PHE A 91 4.28 -5.82 5.37
C PHE A 91 4.90 -5.44 4.01
N GLU A 92 6.22 -5.21 3.95
CA GLU A 92 6.91 -4.95 2.68
C GLU A 92 6.71 -6.10 1.67
N GLN A 93 6.92 -7.35 2.09
CA GLN A 93 6.73 -8.53 1.23
C GLN A 93 5.29 -8.64 0.72
N GLU A 94 4.32 -8.35 1.59
CA GLU A 94 2.90 -8.37 1.23
C GLU A 94 2.55 -7.29 0.21
N ILE A 95 3.07 -6.07 0.36
CA ILE A 95 2.90 -4.99 -0.63
C ILE A 95 3.55 -5.39 -1.97
N SER A 96 4.72 -6.04 -1.96
CA SER A 96 5.35 -6.56 -3.17
C SER A 96 4.44 -7.55 -3.89
N ALA A 97 3.88 -8.53 -3.15
CA ALA A 97 2.98 -9.53 -3.73
C ALA A 97 1.69 -8.91 -4.30
N VAL A 98 1.12 -7.91 -3.63
CA VAL A 98 -0.04 -7.17 -4.14
C VAL A 98 0.32 -6.45 -5.44
N LEU A 99 1.46 -5.76 -5.48
CA LEU A 99 1.89 -5.01 -6.66
C LEU A 99 2.13 -5.95 -7.86
N ASP A 100 2.80 -7.09 -7.63
CA ASP A 100 3.03 -8.13 -8.64
C ASP A 100 1.71 -8.68 -9.18
N PHE A 101 0.75 -8.95 -8.30
CA PHE A 101 -0.57 -9.43 -8.68
C PHE A 101 -1.35 -8.41 -9.53
N ILE A 102 -1.34 -7.12 -9.14
CA ILE A 102 -1.98 -6.06 -9.94
C ILE A 102 -1.32 -5.98 -11.32
N TYR A 103 0.02 -6.03 -11.37
CA TYR A 103 0.76 -5.97 -12.63
C TYR A 103 0.43 -7.13 -13.57
N GLN A 104 0.45 -8.37 -13.07
CA GLN A 104 0.09 -9.55 -13.86
C GLN A 104 -1.35 -9.48 -14.35
N THR A 105 -2.29 -9.06 -13.49
CA THR A 105 -3.68 -8.87 -13.89
C THR A 105 -3.83 -7.85 -15.04
N GLN A 106 -3.05 -6.75 -15.02
CA GLN A 106 -3.08 -5.77 -16.11
C GLN A 106 -2.49 -6.32 -17.41
N ILE A 107 -1.44 -7.14 -17.35
CA ILE A 107 -0.89 -7.83 -18.52
C ILE A 107 -1.93 -8.78 -19.13
N GLU A 108 -2.56 -9.61 -18.30
CA GLU A 108 -3.58 -10.56 -18.75
C GLU A 108 -4.77 -9.85 -19.40
N LEU A 109 -5.22 -8.74 -18.83
CA LEU A 109 -6.28 -7.90 -19.42
C LEU A 109 -5.86 -7.34 -20.78
N ALA A 110 -4.65 -6.79 -20.90
CA ALA A 110 -4.15 -6.25 -22.15
C ALA A 110 -3.92 -7.32 -23.23
N ALA A 111 -3.68 -8.57 -22.84
CA ALA A 111 -3.53 -9.70 -23.77
C ALA A 111 -4.87 -10.26 -24.27
N CYS A 112 -5.99 -9.89 -23.63
CA CYS A 112 -7.34 -10.30 -24.03
C CYS A 112 -8.05 -9.25 -24.91
N GLU A 113 -7.38 -8.15 -25.25
CA GLU A 113 -7.80 -7.13 -26.23
C GLU A 113 -7.19 -7.40 -27.61
#